data_AF-A0A2Z4GHJ9-F1
#
_entry.id   AF-A0A2Z4GHJ9-F1
#
_cell.length_a   1.000
_cell.length_b   1.000
_cell.length_c   1.000
_cell.angle_alpha   90.00
_cell.angle_beta   90.00
_cell.angle_gamma   90.00
#
_symmetry.space_group_name_H-M   'P 1'
#
loop_
_entity.id
_entity.type
_entity.pdbx_description
1 polymer ?
#
loop_
_entity_poly.entity_id
_entity_poly.type
_entity_poly.pdbx_seq_one_letter_code
_entity_poly.pdbx_strand_id
1 'polypeptide(L)' 'MAFDFKKYHVRAMNAAGHEEKAAINKELKDYYAQLPEEEKPAFNKALQSFLVKEMSSIKSVYDGVKAGEPSDN' A
#
# COMPACT_ATOMS: atom_id res chain seq x y z
N MET A 1 15.86 -6.13 7.70
CA MET A 1 15.40 -6.29 6.29
C MET A 1 14.46 -5.16 5.91
N ALA A 2 14.53 -4.63 4.69
CA ALA A 2 13.48 -3.78 4.13
C ALA A 2 12.50 -4.67 3.35
N PHE A 3 11.28 -4.85 3.87
CA PHE A 3 10.24 -5.56 3.15
C PHE A 3 9.66 -4.67 2.04
N ASP A 4 9.53 -5.20 0.83
CA ASP A 4 9.10 -4.42 -0.34
C ASP A 4 7.58 -4.38 -0.45
N PHE A 5 6.94 -3.58 0.39
CA PHE A 5 5.49 -3.35 0.36
C PHE A 5 5.01 -2.78 -0.99
N LYS A 6 5.86 -2.02 -1.68
CA LYS A 6 5.53 -1.42 -2.98
C LYS A 6 5.29 -2.49 -4.04
N LYS A 7 6.10 -3.56 -4.05
CA LYS A 7 5.90 -4.70 -4.96
C LYS A 7 4.50 -5.32 -4.80
N TYR A 8 4.07 -5.57 -3.56
CA TYR A 8 2.74 -6.13 -3.27
C TYR A 8 1.63 -5.15 -3.62
N HIS A 9 1.82 -3.86 -3.34
CA HIS A 9 0.84 -2.82 -3.68
C HIS A 9 0.64 -2.69 -5.19
N VAL A 10 1.72 -2.62 -5.97
CA VAL A 10 1.66 -2.53 -7.44
C VAL A 10 1.03 -3.79 -8.04
N ARG A 11 1.37 -4.99 -7.54
CA ARG A 11 0.69 -6.23 -7.95
C ARG A 11 -0.81 -6.18 -7.64
N ALA A 12 -1.19 -5.75 -6.43
CA ALA A 12 -2.60 -5.66 -6.04
C ALA A 12 -3.36 -4.60 -6.85
N MET A 13 -2.71 -3.52 -7.28
CA MET A 13 -3.30 -2.53 -8.19
C MET A 13 -3.51 -3.06 -9.61
N ASN A 14 -2.57 -3.87 -10.13
CA ASN A 14 -2.65 -4.47 -11.46
C ASN A 14 -3.45 -5.78 -11.51
N ALA A 15 -3.83 -6.33 -10.35
CA ALA A 15 -4.59 -7.56 -10.26
C ALA A 15 -5.95 -7.41 -10.98
N ALA A 16 -6.24 -8.35 -11.88
CA ALA A 16 -7.40 -8.28 -12.77
C ALA A 16 -8.75 -8.46 -12.04
N GLY A 17 -8.72 -9.01 -10.82
CA GLY A 17 -9.92 -9.30 -10.05
C GLY A 17 -9.68 -9.48 -8.56
N HIS A 18 -10.77 -9.69 -7.84
CA HIS A 18 -10.76 -9.84 -6.38
C HIS A 18 -9.98 -11.08 -5.92
N GLU A 19 -10.02 -12.18 -6.68
CA GLU A 19 -9.28 -13.41 -6.36
C GLU A 19 -7.77 -13.21 -6.34
N GLU A 20 -7.23 -12.49 -7.32
CA GLU A 20 -5.79 -12.23 -7.41
C GLU A 20 -5.34 -11.26 -6.30
N LYS A 21 -6.16 -10.25 -5.97
CA LYS A 21 -5.94 -9.39 -4.79
C LYS A 21 -5.95 -10.21 -3.50
N ALA A 22 -6.87 -11.18 -3.38
CA ALA A 22 -6.96 -12.05 -2.22
C ALA A 22 -5.73 -12.97 -2.11
N ALA A 23 -5.21 -13.49 -3.22
CA ALA A 23 -3.98 -14.27 -3.26
C ALA A 23 -2.76 -13.45 -2.80
N ILE A 24 -2.62 -12.21 -3.30
CA ILE A 24 -1.54 -11.30 -2.90
C ILE A 24 -1.63 -10.96 -1.40
N ASN A 25 -2.84 -10.70 -0.90
CA ASN A 25 -3.05 -10.47 0.53
C ASN A 25 -2.75 -11.71 1.37
N LYS A 26 -3.02 -12.91 0.84
CA LYS A 26 -2.68 -14.17 1.50
C LYS A 26 -1.17 -14.35 1.59
N GLU A 27 -0.43 -14.11 0.50
CA GLU A 27 1.04 -14.14 0.50
C GLU A 27 1.64 -13.20 1.55
N LEU A 28 1.11 -11.97 1.65
CA LEU A 28 1.55 -11.00 2.65
C LEU A 28 1.31 -11.48 4.09
N LYS A 29 0.13 -12.08 4.35
CA LYS A 29 -0.22 -12.64 5.67
C LYS A 29 0.63 -13.86 6.01
N ASP A 30 0.88 -14.72 5.04
CA ASP A 30 1.70 -15.92 5.21
C ASP A 30 3.15 -15.53 5.55
N TYR A 31 3.70 -14.52 4.86
CA TYR A 31 5.02 -13.96 5.20
C TYR A 31 5.06 -13.41 6.63
N TYR A 32 4.03 -12.64 7.02
CA TYR A 32 3.93 -12.12 8.39
C TYR A 32 3.84 -13.23 9.45
N ALA A 33 3.15 -14.34 9.13
CA ALA A 33 3.03 -15.49 10.03
C ALA A 33 4.35 -16.25 10.17
N GLN A 34 5.18 -16.26 9.13
CA GLN A 34 6.51 -16.87 9.13
C GLN A 34 7.58 -16.00 9.83
N LEU A 35 7.33 -14.71 10.01
CA LEU A 35 8.27 -13.84 10.71
C LEU A 35 8.37 -14.21 12.20
N PRO A 36 9.58 -14.20 12.78
CA PRO A 36 9.75 -14.32 14.22
C PRO A 36 9.15 -13.12 14.95
N GLU A 37 8.74 -13.31 16.20
CA GLU A 37 8.02 -12.27 16.95
C GLU A 37 8.83 -10.98 17.14
N GLU A 38 10.15 -11.08 17.18
CA GLU A 38 11.06 -9.93 17.27
C GLU A 38 11.08 -9.07 15.99
N GLU A 39 10.76 -9.64 14.83
CA GLU A 39 10.74 -8.93 13.55
C GLU A 39 9.34 -8.37 13.20
N LYS A 40 8.28 -8.92 13.80
CA LYS A 40 6.90 -8.46 13.60
C LYS A 40 6.70 -6.96 13.93
N PRO A 41 7.26 -6.38 15.01
CA PRO A 41 7.16 -4.95 15.29
C PRO A 41 7.81 -4.08 14.20
N ALA A 42 8.98 -4.47 13.70
CA ALA A 42 9.68 -3.76 12.64
C ALA A 42 8.88 -3.81 11.32
N PHE A 43 8.33 -4.99 10.99
CA PHE A 43 7.44 -5.17 9.85
C PHE A 43 6.18 -4.30 9.97
N ASN A 44 5.51 -4.32 11.13
CA ASN A 44 4.31 -3.54 11.38
C ASN A 44 4.56 -2.03 11.23
N LYS A 45 5.69 -1.54 11.78
CA LYS A 45 6.08 -0.14 11.65
C LYS A 45 6.34 0.26 10.19
N ALA A 46 6.98 -0.63 9.42
CA ALA A 46 7.25 -0.40 8.00
C ALA A 46 5.96 -0.43 7.17
N LEU A 47 5.04 -1.35 7.46
CA LEU A 47 3.71 -1.42 6.84
C LEU A 47 2.90 -0.15 7.12
N GLN A 48 2.83 0.30 8.37
CA GLN A 48 2.12 1.52 8.74
C GLN A 48 2.73 2.75 8.02
N SER A 49 4.05 2.86 8.00
CA SER A 49 4.74 3.96 7.31
C SER A 49 4.43 3.95 5.80
N PHE A 50 4.40 2.76 5.20
CA PHE A 50 4.01 2.60 3.79
C PHE A 50 2.56 3.02 3.55
N LEU A 51 1.61 2.54 4.35
CA LEU A 51 0.19 2.89 4.21
C LEU A 51 -0.07 4.39 4.38
N VAL A 52 0.58 5.05 5.35
CA VAL A 52 0.46 6.50 5.54
C VAL A 52 1.01 7.27 4.34
N LYS A 53 2.13 6.81 3.76
CA LYS A 53 2.74 7.42 2.58
C LYS A 53 1.84 7.27 1.35
N GLU A 54 1.29 6.07 1.12
CA GLU A 54 0.39 5.82 -0.01
C GLU A 54 -0.96 6.54 0.18
N MET A 55 -1.51 6.64 1.40
CA MET A 55 -2.72 7.44 1.61
C MET A 55 -2.49 8.94 1.43
N SER A 56 -1.32 9.42 1.81
CA SER A 56 -0.93 10.82 1.60
C SER A 56 -0.76 11.13 0.11
N SER A 57 -0.24 10.18 -0.69
CA SER A 57 -0.15 10.33 -2.14
C SER A 57 -1.53 10.31 -2.80
N ILE A 58 -2.45 9.45 -2.36
CA ILE A 58 -3.85 9.43 -2.84
C ILE A 58 -4.55 10.76 -2.55
N LYS A 59 -4.42 11.30 -1.34
CA LYS A 59 -5.02 12.60 -0.99
C LYS A 59 -4.44 13.75 -1.83
N SER A 60 -3.13 13.74 -2.06
CA SER A 60 -2.45 14.74 -2.89
C SER A 60 -2.89 14.72 -4.36
N VAL A 61 -3.20 13.54 -4.92
CA VAL A 61 -3.73 13.43 -6.29
C VAL A 61 -5.17 13.96 -6.36
N TYR A 62 -5.99 13.70 -5.34
CA TYR A 62 -7.38 14.17 -5.28
C TYR A 62 -7.48 15.69 -5.14
N ASP A 63 -6.62 16.30 -4.31
CA ASP A 63 -6.56 17.77 -4.16
C ASP A 63 -5.96 18.45 -5.41
N GLY A 64 -4.99 17.80 -6.09
CA GLY A 64 -4.39 18.33 -7.32
C GLY A 64 -5.32 18.34 -8.54
N VAL A 65 -6.27 17.39 -8.63
CA VAL A 65 -7.28 17.37 -9.70
C VAL A 65 -8.36 18.44 -9.48
N LYS A 66 -8.65 18.84 -8.23
CA LYS A 66 -9.57 19.95 -7.94
C LYS A 66 -8.95 21.34 -8.12
N ALA A 67 -7.63 21.47 -8.13
CA ALA A 67 -6.93 22.72 -8.38
C ALA A 67 -6.73 23.04 -9.88
N GLY A 68 -7.31 22.23 -10.77
CA GLY A 68 -7.18 22.34 -12.23
C GLY A 68 -8.38 22.92 -12.97
N GLU A 69 -9.43 23.39 -12.29
CA GLU A 69 -10.46 24.23 -12.92
C GLU A 69 -10.12 25.71 -12.67
N PRO A 70 -9.55 26.44 -13.65
CA PRO A 70 -9.54 27.89 -13.60
C PRO A 70 -11.00 28.36 -13.72
N SER A 71 -11.61 28.68 -12.59
CA SER A 71 -12.81 29.51 -12.58
C SER A 71 -12.40 30.94 -12.89
N ASP A 72 -12.22 31.25 -14.17
CA ASP A 72 -12.31 32.62 -14.68
C ASP A 72 -13.73 33.13 -14.40
N ASN A 73 -13.87 34.04 -13.43
CA ASN A 73 -14.94 35.04 -13.39
C ASN A 73 -14.58 36.23 -12.51
#